data_AF-A0A955R826-F1
#
_entry.id   AF-A0A955R826-F1
#
_cell.length_a   1.000
_cell.length_b   1.000
_cell.length_c   1.000
_cell.angle_alpha   90.00
_cell.angle_beta   90.00
_cell.angle_gamma   90.00
#
_symmetry.space_group_name_H-M   'P 1'
#
loop_
_entity.id
_entity.type
_entity.pdbx_description
1 polymer ?
#
loop_
_entity_poly.entity_id
_entity_poly.type
_entity_poly.pdbx_seq_one_letter_code
_entity_poly.pdbx_strand_id
1 'polypeptide(L)'
;VGMISDRDVREATLPVLTAFENPDEARKIYDRLAGDLMRSDLVTVERQTPVSEVIDLMLDQKVGAVPVVETGGRELVGIVSYIDVLRVCRDLV
;
A
#
# COMPACT_ATOMS: atom_id res chain seq x y z
N VAL A 1 -0.37 5.19 12.28
CA VAL A 1 -1.16 4.28 11.41
C VAL A 1 -0.65 4.49 10.00
N GLY A 2 -0.58 3.45 9.16
CA GLY A 2 0.07 3.52 7.86
C GLY A 2 -0.30 2.34 6.95
N MET A 3 0.30 2.30 5.76
CA MET A 3 0.17 1.21 4.80
C MET A 3 1.49 0.48 4.63
N ILE A 4 1.43 -0.83 4.43
CA ILE A 4 2.56 -1.65 3.99
C ILE A 4 2.24 -2.17 2.59
N SER A 5 3.15 -1.96 1.66
CA SER A 5 3.09 -2.50 0.31
C SER A 5 4.10 -3.63 0.12
N ASP A 6 3.97 -4.40 -0.96
CA ASP A 6 4.96 -5.40 -1.37
C ASP A 6 6.38 -4.81 -1.47
N ARG A 7 6.49 -3.54 -1.91
CA ARG A 7 7.77 -2.83 -1.97
C ARG A 7 8.39 -2.68 -0.58
N ASP A 8 7.61 -2.29 0.42
CA ASP A 8 8.11 -2.09 1.78
C ASP A 8 8.56 -3.42 2.39
N VAL A 9 7.81 -4.51 2.15
CA VAL A 9 8.18 -5.86 2.58
C VAL A 9 9.48 -6.28 1.91
N ARG A 10 9.59 -6.15 0.59
CA ARG A 10 10.79 -6.52 -0.17
C ARG A 10 12.02 -5.74 0.29
N GLU A 11 11.89 -4.44 0.49
CA GLU A 11 12.97 -3.58 1.02
C GLU A 11 13.40 -4.05 2.41
N ALA A 12 12.43 -4.38 3.27
CA ALA A 12 12.70 -4.83 4.62
C ALA A 12 13.36 -6.21 4.68
N THR A 13 13.01 -7.11 3.77
CA THR A 13 13.56 -8.48 3.69
C THR A 13 14.82 -8.57 2.84
N LEU A 14 15.19 -7.52 2.09
CA LEU A 14 16.39 -7.53 1.25
C LEU A 14 17.67 -7.93 2.03
N PRO A 15 17.87 -7.50 3.29
CA PRO A 15 19.02 -7.95 4.06
C PRO A 15 18.97 -9.44 4.44
N VAL A 16 17.81 -10.10 4.43
CA VAL A 16 17.70 -11.56 4.62
C VAL A 16 18.40 -12.30 3.48
N LEU A 17 18.29 -11.79 2.25
CA LEU A 17 18.97 -12.34 1.08
C LEU A 17 20.50 -12.15 1.15
N THR A 18 21.00 -11.28 2.02
CA THR A 18 22.44 -11.15 2.28
C THR A 18 22.87 -11.86 3.56
N ALA A 19 21.94 -12.12 4.47
CA ALA A 19 22.18 -12.75 5.77
C ALA A 19 22.14 -14.29 5.74
N PHE A 20 22.29 -14.93 4.57
CA PHE A 20 22.30 -16.39 4.45
C PHE A 20 23.38 -17.08 5.29
N GLU A 21 24.40 -16.33 5.73
CA GLU A 21 25.46 -16.82 6.61
C GLU A 21 25.06 -16.82 8.10
N ASN A 22 23.96 -16.15 8.49
CA ASN A 22 23.55 -15.99 9.88
C ASN A 22 22.02 -16.09 10.10
N PRO A 23 21.51 -17.27 10.52
CA PRO A 23 20.09 -17.49 10.79
C PRO A 23 19.46 -16.56 11.83
N ASP A 24 20.21 -16.10 12.83
CA ASP A 24 19.70 -15.21 13.89
C ASP A 24 19.42 -13.80 13.35
N GLU A 25 20.19 -13.36 12.36
CA GLU A 25 20.03 -12.06 11.71
C GLU A 25 18.81 -12.04 10.77
N ALA A 26 18.59 -13.12 10.03
CA ALA A 26 17.36 -13.33 9.26
C ALA A 26 16.12 -13.29 10.17
N ARG A 27 16.17 -13.94 11.33
CA ARG A 27 15.06 -13.98 12.28
C ARG A 27 14.70 -12.60 12.83
N LYS A 28 15.68 -11.77 13.16
CA LYS A 28 15.46 -10.37 13.60
C LYS A 28 14.69 -9.54 12.58
N ILE A 29 14.87 -9.80 11.29
CA ILE A 29 14.16 -9.08 10.22
C ILE A 29 12.67 -9.47 10.21
N TYR A 30 12.37 -10.75 10.41
CA TYR A 30 10.99 -11.26 10.50
C TYR A 30 10.29 -10.87 11.80
N ASP A 31 11.04 -10.59 12.88
CA ASP A 31 10.49 -10.16 14.17
C ASP A 31 10.18 -8.64 14.23
N ARG A 32 10.41 -7.89 13.14
CA ARG A 32 10.06 -6.46 13.07
C ARG A 32 8.56 -6.24 13.14
N LEU A 33 8.16 -5.16 13.81
CA LEU A 33 6.75 -4.80 13.90
C LEU A 33 6.28 -4.18 12.58
N ALA A 34 5.00 -4.35 12.25
CA ALA A 34 4.38 -3.69 11.10
C ALA A 34 4.59 -2.17 11.11
N GLY A 35 4.57 -1.56 12.29
CA GLY A 35 4.83 -0.13 12.49
C GLY A 35 6.24 0.31 12.06
N ASP A 36 7.21 -0.61 12.11
CA ASP A 36 8.60 -0.36 11.70
C ASP A 36 8.77 -0.39 10.17
N LEU A 37 7.78 -0.93 9.45
CA LEU A 37 7.81 -1.15 8.00
C LEU A 37 6.85 -0.21 7.24
N MET A 38 5.74 0.17 7.88
CA MET A 38 4.69 0.93 7.23
C MET A 38 5.14 2.35 6.83
N ARG A 39 4.58 2.84 5.73
CA ARG A 39 4.63 4.26 5.37
C ARG A 39 3.44 4.98 6.00
N SER A 40 3.71 6.13 6.61
CA SER A 40 2.68 6.94 7.31
C SER A 40 2.22 8.15 6.49
N ASP A 41 3.04 8.61 5.56
CA ASP A 41 2.68 9.65 4.58
C ASP A 41 1.94 8.98 3.43
N LEU A 42 0.62 8.91 3.56
CA LEU A 42 -0.25 8.20 2.62
C LEU A 42 -1.04 9.21 1.80
N VAL A 43 -1.01 9.00 0.49
CA VAL A 43 -2.02 9.58 -0.39
C VAL A 43 -3.32 8.81 -0.17
N THR A 44 -4.40 9.53 0.12
CA THR A 44 -5.74 8.98 0.38
C THR A 44 -6.79 9.73 -0.42
N VAL A 45 -7.97 9.12 -0.58
CA VAL A 45 -9.13 9.74 -1.22
C VAL A 45 -10.35 9.64 -0.30
N GLU A 46 -11.30 10.56 -0.43
CA GLU A 46 -12.54 10.46 0.33
C GLU A 46 -13.52 9.46 -0.33
N ARG A 47 -14.46 8.92 0.45
CA ARG A 47 -15.52 8.03 -0.05
C ARG A 47 -16.29 8.59 -1.27
N GLN A 48 -16.39 9.92 -1.38
CA GLN A 48 -17.13 10.60 -2.45
C GLN A 48 -16.25 11.00 -3.65
N THR A 49 -14.93 10.73 -3.61
CA THR A 49 -14.01 11.07 -4.70
C THR A 49 -14.38 10.28 -5.98
N PRO A 50 -14.55 10.96 -7.14
CA PRO A 50 -14.85 10.29 -8.40
C PRO A 50 -13.76 9.28 -8.80
N VAL A 51 -14.17 8.15 -9.39
CA VAL A 51 -13.25 7.09 -9.82
C VAL A 51 -12.19 7.60 -10.80
N SER A 52 -12.53 8.55 -11.68
CA SER A 52 -11.56 9.18 -12.59
C SER A 52 -10.42 9.87 -11.85
N GLU A 53 -10.71 10.60 -10.77
CA GLU A 53 -9.69 11.25 -9.96
C GLU A 53 -8.83 10.24 -9.19
N VAL A 54 -9.43 9.13 -8.75
CA VAL A 54 -8.67 8.02 -8.14
C VAL A 54 -7.69 7.42 -9.14
N ILE A 55 -8.11 7.25 -10.40
CA ILE A 55 -7.25 6.75 -11.49
C ILE A 55 -6.11 7.72 -11.77
N ASP A 56 -6.41 9.01 -11.95
CA ASP A 56 -5.40 10.05 -12.19
C ASP A 56 -4.37 10.08 -11.05
N LEU A 57 -4.85 10.02 -9.80
CA LEU A 57 -4.01 9.95 -8.61
C LEU A 57 -3.11 8.70 -8.60
N MET A 58 -3.66 7.52 -8.93
CA MET A 58 -2.89 6.28 -9.00
C MET A 58 -1.76 6.37 -10.04
N LEU A 59 -2.04 6.99 -11.20
CA LEU A 59 -1.07 7.17 -12.28
C LEU A 59 0.01 8.18 -11.91
N ASP A 60 -0.38 9.34 -11.39
CA ASP A 60 0.54 10.42 -11.04
C ASP A 60 1.46 10.04 -9.88
N GLN A 61 0.90 9.41 -8.84
CA GLN A 61 1.65 8.99 -7.66
C GLN A 61 2.31 7.61 -7.83
N LYS A 62 2.03 6.91 -8.95
CA LYS A 62 2.55 5.57 -9.27
C LYS A 62 2.25 4.56 -8.15
N VAL A 63 1.02 4.61 -7.64
CA VAL A 63 0.53 3.71 -6.58
C VAL A 63 -0.48 2.71 -7.14
N GLY A 64 -0.38 1.46 -6.69
CA GLY A 64 -1.28 0.39 -7.13
C GLY A 64 -2.56 0.25 -6.27
N ALA A 65 -2.62 0.93 -5.14
CA ALA A 65 -3.78 0.93 -4.26
C ALA A 65 -3.83 2.24 -3.48
N VAL A 66 -5.04 2.70 -3.17
CA VAL A 66 -5.31 3.96 -2.47
C VAL A 66 -6.31 3.69 -1.34
N PRO A 67 -6.02 4.08 -0.08
CA PRO A 67 -6.99 4.05 1.00
C PRO A 67 -8.14 5.03 0.75
N VAL A 68 -9.34 4.58 1.08
CA VAL A 68 -10.54 5.41 1.08
C VAL A 68 -10.87 5.77 2.51
N VAL A 69 -10.96 7.07 2.79
CA VAL A 69 -11.27 7.62 4.11
C VAL A 69 -12.65 8.28 4.12
N GLU A 70 -13.26 8.38 5.29
CA GLU A 70 -14.48 9.16 5.48
C GLU A 70 -14.17 10.67 5.36
N THR A 71 -15.20 11.48 5.09
CA THR A 71 -15.04 12.94 5.01
C THR A 71 -14.34 13.52 6.24
N GLY A 72 -13.29 14.31 6.02
CA GLY A 72 -12.44 14.82 7.10
C GLY A 72 -11.24 13.92 7.47
N GLY A 73 -11.05 12.80 6.76
CA GLY A 73 -9.76 12.12 6.60
C GLY A 73 -9.25 11.28 7.77
N ARG A 74 -10.04 11.10 8.84
CA ARG A 74 -9.58 10.40 10.06
C ARG A 74 -9.91 8.92 10.11
N GLU A 75 -10.96 8.50 9.44
CA GLU A 75 -11.46 7.13 9.50
C GLU A 75 -11.22 6.42 8.17
N LEU A 76 -10.53 5.28 8.22
CA LEU A 76 -10.37 4.41 7.07
C LEU A 76 -11.68 3.64 6.84
N VAL A 77 -12.28 3.80 5.68
CA VAL A 77 -13.55 3.14 5.32
C VAL A 77 -13.43 2.12 4.21
N GLY A 78 -12.27 2.06 3.53
CA GLY A 78 -12.03 1.07 2.49
C GLY A 78 -10.68 1.22 1.81
N ILE A 79 -10.50 0.45 0.73
CA ILE A 79 -9.33 0.48 -0.14
C ILE A 79 -9.78 0.22 -1.58
N VAL A 80 -9.17 0.90 -2.54
CA VAL A 80 -9.35 0.63 -3.97
C VAL A 80 -7.99 0.25 -4.55
N SER A 81 -7.93 -0.86 -5.26
CA SER A 81 -6.74 -1.31 -5.98
C SER A 81 -6.90 -1.11 -7.49
N TYR A 82 -5.78 -1.12 -8.21
CA TYR A 82 -5.81 -1.10 -9.67
C TYR A 82 -6.62 -2.29 -10.26
N ILE A 83 -6.69 -3.43 -9.56
CA ILE A 83 -7.50 -4.58 -9.99
C ILE A 83 -8.99 -4.24 -9.97
N ASP A 84 -9.44 -3.45 -9.00
CA ASP A 84 -10.84 -3.03 -8.92
C ASP A 84 -11.19 -2.07 -10.06
N VAL A 85 -10.29 -1.16 -10.40
CA VAL A 85 -10.42 -0.30 -11.59
C VAL A 85 -10.49 -1.14 -12.86
N LEU A 86 -9.57 -2.10 -13.05
CA LEU A 86 -9.54 -2.97 -14.22
C LEU A 86 -10.82 -3.81 -14.36
N ARG A 87 -11.41 -4.26 -13.23
CA ARG A 87 -12.69 -4.98 -13.24
C ARG A 87 -13.81 -4.10 -13.82
N VAL A 88 -13.90 -2.85 -13.38
CA VAL A 88 -14.90 -1.90 -13.92
C VAL A 88 -14.63 -1.62 -15.40
N CYS A 89 -13.37 -1.40 -15.80
CA CYS A 89 -13.03 -1.17 -17.20
C CYS A 89 -13.42 -2.35 -18.09
N ARG A 90 -13.23 -3.60 -17.64
CA ARG A 90 -13.64 -4.80 -18.38
C ARG A 90 -15.16 -4.86 -18.59
N ASP A 91 -15.95 -4.41 -17.63
CA ASP A 91 -17.40 -4.45 -17.72
C ASP A 91 -17.96 -3.34 -18.65
N LEU A 92 -17.10 -2.41 -19.12
CA LEU A 92 -17.42 -1.31 -20.04
C LEU A 92 -17.07 -1.61 -21.52
N VAL A 93 -16.41 -2.72 -21.82
CA VAL A 93 -16.05 -3.17 -23.19
C VAL A 93 -16.72 -4.49 -23.53
#